data_AF-A0A8T0PVC6-F1
#
_entry.id   AF-A0A8T0PVC6-F1
#
_cell.length_a   1.000
_cell.length_b   1.000
_cell.length_c   1.000
_cell.angle_alpha   90.00
_cell.angle_beta   90.00
_cell.angle_gamma   90.00
#
_symmetry.space_group_name_H-M   'P 1'
#
loop_
_entity.id
_entity.type
_entity.pdbx_description
1 polymer ?
#
loop_
_entity_poly.entity_id
_entity_poly.type
_entity_poly.pdbx_seq_one_letter_code
_entity_poly.pdbx_strand_id
1 'polypeptide(L)'
;MEAILTRPVQEGEQEKTFTEIVSQVLSESSTFLRNVGLKQTAAPKSAEKEESAGLQQKLQRLEAHAEESEAKSQKQAEQIDKQAEQIDILKKATVDTQNLVRQMIEFG
;
A
#
# COMPACT_ATOMS: atom_id res chain seq x y z
N MET A 1 28.30 8.97 -34.86
CA MET A 1 27.58 9.78 -33.86
C MET A 1 27.56 11.19 -34.41
N GLU A 2 26.39 11.69 -34.80
CA GLU A 2 26.25 13.08 -35.26
C GLU A 2 26.28 14.00 -34.04
N ALA A 3 27.18 14.99 -34.02
CA ALA A 3 27.28 15.95 -32.94
C ALA A 3 26.15 16.98 -33.03
N ILE A 4 25.57 17.36 -31.89
CA ILE A 4 24.62 18.46 -31.82
C ILE A 4 25.40 19.76 -32.06
N LEU A 5 25.48 20.20 -33.31
CA LEU A 5 26.11 21.46 -33.69
C LEU A 5 25.18 22.60 -33.30
N THR A 6 25.44 23.23 -32.15
CA THR A 6 24.84 24.52 -31.81
C THR A 6 25.38 25.56 -32.79
N ARG A 7 24.50 26.20 -33.57
CA ARG A 7 24.91 27.35 -34.39
C ARG A 7 25.51 28.43 -33.48
N PRO A 8 26.56 29.14 -33.91
CA PRO A 8 27.04 30.31 -33.18
C PRO A 8 25.90 31.31 -33.05
N VAL A 9 25.59 31.71 -31.81
CA VAL A 9 24.56 32.71 -31.50
C VAL A 9 24.97 34.01 -32.18
N GLN A 10 24.17 34.51 -33.12
CA GLN A 10 24.41 35.81 -33.72
C GLN A 10 24.09 36.90 -32.69
N GLU A 11 24.87 37.98 -32.70
CA GLU A 11 24.74 39.10 -31.76
C GLU A 11 23.30 39.67 -31.84
N GLY A 12 22.49 39.37 -30.81
CA GLY A 12 21.08 39.76 -30.73
C GLY A 12 20.06 38.61 -30.63
N GLU A 13 20.45 37.35 -30.88
CA GLU A 13 19.59 36.19 -30.65
C GLU A 13 19.70 35.69 -29.19
N GLN A 14 18.57 35.31 -28.59
CA GLN A 14 18.60 34.60 -27.31
C GLN A 14 19.23 33.21 -27.49
N GLU A 15 20.15 32.88 -26.59
CA GLU A 15 20.71 31.53 -26.52
C GLU A 15 19.59 30.53 -26.23
N LYS A 16 19.46 29.51 -27.09
CA LYS A 16 18.48 28.44 -26.88
C LYS A 16 18.81 27.69 -25.60
N THR A 17 17.79 27.45 -24.79
CA THR A 17 17.91 26.61 -23.60
C THR A 17 18.21 25.16 -24.00
N PHE A 18 18.88 24.42 -23.12
CA PHE A 18 19.17 22.99 -23.33
C PHE A 18 17.91 22.19 -23.70
N THR A 19 16.77 22.51 -23.09
CA THR A 19 15.49 21.87 -23.40
C THR A 19 15.03 22.13 -24.83
N GLU A 20 15.21 23.35 -25.36
CA GLU A 20 14.87 23.69 -26.75
C GLU A 20 15.80 23.00 -27.74
N ILE A 21 17.10 22.92 -27.42
CA ILE A 21 18.09 22.20 -28.23
C ILE A 21 17.72 20.71 -28.31
N VAL A 22 17.38 20.09 -27.19
CA VAL A 22 16.97 18.68 -27.15
C VAL A 22 15.61 18.48 -27.83
N SER A 23 14.68 19.43 -27.71
CA SER A 23 13.38 19.39 -28.40
C SER A 23 13.53 19.40 -29.91
N GLN A 24 14.53 20.12 -30.45
CA GLN A 24 14.76 20.21 -31.89
C GLN A 24 15.33 18.91 -32.49
N VAL A 25 16.08 18.14 -31.69
CA VAL A 25 16.68 16.86 -32.11
C VAL A 25 15.68 15.72 -32.01
N LEU A 26 14.81 15.77 -31.02
CA LEU A 26 13.74 14.81 -30.85
C LEU A 26 12.60 15.14 -31.82
N SER A 27 11.97 14.12 -32.40
CA SER A 27 10.73 14.36 -33.15
C SER A 27 9.69 14.98 -32.23
N GLU A 28 8.82 15.86 -32.74
CA GLU A 28 7.74 16.48 -31.96
C GLU A 28 6.79 15.46 -31.32
N SER A 29 6.74 14.23 -31.86
CA SER A 29 6.01 13.08 -31.32
C SER A 29 6.74 12.33 -30.20
N SER A 30 7.99 12.69 -29.88
CA SER A 30 8.79 12.06 -28.83
C SER A 30 8.22 12.36 -27.44
N THR A 31 7.98 11.31 -26.67
CA THR A 31 7.52 11.41 -25.28
C THR A 31 8.68 11.63 -24.30
N PHE A 32 9.94 11.58 -24.75
CA PHE A 32 11.11 11.67 -23.88
C PHE A 32 11.07 12.91 -22.99
N LEU A 33 10.91 14.11 -23.55
CA LEU A 33 10.87 15.37 -22.80
C LEU A 33 9.71 15.44 -21.81
N ARG A 34 8.57 14.82 -22.15
CA ARG A 34 7.42 14.70 -21.24
C ARG A 34 7.75 13.74 -20.09
N ASN A 35 8.39 12.62 -20.38
CA ASN A 35 8.73 11.60 -19.38
C ASN A 35 9.81 12.07 -18.40
N VAL A 36 10.75 12.90 -18.86
CA VAL A 36 11.80 13.50 -18.00
C VAL A 36 11.36 14.82 -17.35
N GLY A 37 10.09 15.21 -17.50
CA GLY A 37 9.51 16.39 -16.85
C GLY A 37 9.94 17.74 -17.45
N LEU A 38 10.59 17.74 -18.61
CA LEU A 38 11.10 18.94 -19.27
C LEU A 38 10.09 19.60 -20.24
N LYS A 39 9.06 18.88 -20.68
CA LYS A 39 7.94 19.42 -21.47
C LYS A 39 6.66 19.34 -20.64
N GLN A 40 6.23 20.47 -20.08
CA GLN A 40 4.91 20.59 -19.48
C GLN A 40 3.87 20.63 -20.60
N THR A 41 3.21 19.51 -20.85
CA THR A 41 1.87 19.59 -21.44
C THR A 41 1.02 20.37 -20.44
N ALA A 42 0.39 21.47 -20.84
CA ALA A 42 -0.60 22.14 -20.02
C ALA A 42 -1.67 21.10 -19.64
N ALA A 43 -1.53 20.53 -18.44
CA ALA A 43 -2.46 19.52 -17.96
C ALA A 43 -3.81 20.22 -17.76
N PRO A 44 -4.92 19.64 -18.24
CA PRO A 44 -6.22 20.17 -17.89
C PRO A 44 -6.37 20.00 -16.38
N LYS A 45 -6.61 21.11 -15.67
CA LYS A 45 -6.85 21.19 -14.21
C LYS A 45 -8.07 20.38 -13.72
N SER A 46 -8.61 19.50 -14.55
CA SER A 46 -9.77 18.65 -14.29
C SER A 46 -9.40 17.24 -13.82
N ALA A 47 -8.16 16.77 -14.02
CA ALA A 47 -7.74 15.43 -13.59
C ALA A 47 -7.58 15.28 -12.06
N GLU A 48 -7.20 16.35 -11.36
CA GLU A 48 -6.97 16.33 -9.90
C GLU A 48 -8.25 16.13 -9.08
N LYS A 49 -9.40 16.60 -9.59
CA LYS A 49 -10.69 16.46 -8.89
C LYS A 49 -11.21 15.03 -8.92
N GLU A 50 -11.03 14.32 -10.03
CA GLU A 50 -11.51 12.94 -10.18
C GLU A 50 -10.66 11.95 -9.38
N GLU A 51 -9.34 12.18 -9.33
CA GLU A 51 -8.43 11.39 -8.51
C GLU A 51 -8.71 11.57 -7.01
N SER A 52 -9.02 12.80 -6.56
CA SER A 52 -9.36 13.08 -5.15
C SER A 52 -10.62 12.34 -4.67
N ALA A 53 -11.65 12.22 -5.51
CA ALA A 53 -12.88 11.51 -5.16
C ALA A 53 -12.65 10.00 -5.09
N GLY A 54 -11.86 9.45 -6.02
CA GLY A 54 -11.45 8.04 -6.00
C GLY A 54 -10.58 7.68 -4.79
N LEU A 55 -9.70 8.59 -4.37
CA LEU A 55 -8.87 8.42 -3.17
C LEU A 55 -9.69 8.48 -1.89
N GLN A 56 -10.64 9.41 -1.77
CA GLN A 56 -11.55 9.47 -0.61
C GLN A 56 -12.40 8.20 -0.47
N GLN A 57 -12.93 7.67 -1.58
CA GLN A 57 -13.70 6.42 -1.54
C GLN A 57 -12.83 5.23 -1.11
N LYS A 58 -11.56 5.17 -1.54
CA LYS A 58 -10.62 4.12 -1.11
C LYS A 58 -10.30 4.23 0.37
N LEU A 59 -10.05 5.43 0.88
CA LEU A 59 -9.80 5.67 2.30
C LEU A 59 -10.98 5.20 3.16
N GLN A 60 -12.21 5.57 2.79
CA GLN A 60 -13.41 5.14 3.52
C GLN A 60 -13.58 3.61 3.55
N ARG A 61 -13.26 2.92 2.44
CA ARG A 61 -13.29 1.45 2.40
C ARG A 61 -12.19 0.82 3.25
N LEU A 62 -11.00 1.40 3.23
CA LEU A 62 -9.87 0.94 4.05
C LEU A 62 -10.16 1.10 5.54
N GLU A 63 -10.76 2.22 5.94
CA GLU A 63 -11.17 2.49 7.32
C GLU A 63 -12.25 1.50 7.77
N ALA A 64 -13.30 1.30 6.98
CA ALA A 64 -14.34 0.31 7.28
C ALA A 64 -13.78 -1.13 7.38
N HIS A 65 -12.83 -1.49 6.51
CA HIS A 65 -12.17 -2.79 6.56
C HIS A 65 -11.26 -2.94 7.80
N ALA A 66 -10.58 -1.87 8.20
CA ALA A 66 -9.77 -1.87 9.41
C ALA A 66 -10.63 -2.07 10.66
N GLU A 67 -11.74 -1.34 10.78
CA GLU A 67 -12.71 -1.51 11.88
C GLU A 67 -13.29 -2.93 11.91
N GLU A 68 -13.71 -3.48 10.76
CA GLU A 68 -14.22 -4.84 10.69
C GLU A 68 -13.17 -5.88 11.07
N SER A 69 -11.92 -5.69 10.62
CA SER A 69 -10.81 -6.56 10.95
C SER A 69 -10.47 -6.52 12.44
N GLU A 70 -10.47 -5.33 13.04
CA GLU A 70 -10.24 -5.17 14.48
C GLU A 70 -11.34 -5.84 15.30
N ALA A 71 -12.61 -5.63 14.94
CA ALA A 71 -13.74 -6.28 15.59
C ALA A 71 -13.69 -7.82 15.46
N LYS A 72 -13.27 -8.35 14.31
CA LYS A 72 -13.06 -9.79 14.14
C LYS A 72 -11.91 -10.31 14.99
N SER A 73 -10.81 -9.57 15.06
CA SER A 73 -9.64 -9.94 15.86
C SER A 73 -9.99 -9.98 17.35
N GLN A 74 -10.73 -8.98 17.86
CA GLN A 74 -11.19 -8.96 19.25
C GLN A 74 -12.09 -10.16 19.57
N LYS A 75 -13.07 -10.46 18.69
CA LYS A 75 -13.93 -11.64 18.86
C LYS A 75 -13.15 -12.95 18.86
N GLN A 76 -12.11 -13.07 18.02
CA GLN A 76 -11.26 -14.25 18.01
C GLN A 76 -10.45 -14.38 19.31
N ALA A 77 -9.90 -13.28 19.83
CA ALA A 77 -9.19 -13.27 21.11
C ALA A 77 -10.11 -13.74 22.25
N GLU A 78 -11.32 -13.21 22.35
CA GLU A 78 -12.30 -13.65 23.36
C GLU A 78 -12.67 -15.13 23.24
N GLN A 79 -12.73 -15.68 22.02
CA GLN A 79 -12.99 -17.10 21.81
C GLN A 79 -11.81 -17.96 22.26
N ILE A 80 -10.58 -17.52 21.99
CA ILE A 80 -9.37 -18.21 22.44
C ILE A 80 -9.31 -18.25 23.96
N ASP A 81 -9.60 -17.13 24.63
CA ASP A 81 -9.61 -17.06 26.10
C ASP A 81 -10.65 -18.03 26.70
N LYS A 82 -11.88 -18.04 26.16
CA LYS A 82 -12.92 -18.99 26.58
C LYS A 82 -12.52 -20.44 26.35
N GLN A 83 -11.87 -20.75 25.23
CA GLN A 83 -11.38 -22.10 24.95
C GLN A 83 -10.25 -22.49 25.91
N ALA A 84 -9.36 -21.57 26.26
CA ALA A 84 -8.31 -21.80 27.23
C ALA A 84 -8.88 -22.16 28.62
N GLU A 85 -9.90 -21.42 29.08
CA GLU A 85 -10.61 -21.73 30.33
C GLU A 85 -11.25 -23.13 30.30
N GLN A 86 -11.93 -23.49 29.20
CA GLN A 86 -12.54 -24.82 29.06
C GLN A 86 -11.50 -25.94 29.09
N ILE A 87 -10.35 -25.74 28.43
CA ILE A 87 -9.24 -26.70 28.46
C ILE A 87 -8.73 -26.88 29.88
N ASP A 88 -8.61 -25.80 30.67
CA ASP A 88 -8.13 -25.90 32.05
C ASP A 88 -9.10 -26.67 32.94
N ILE A 89 -10.41 -26.39 32.81
CA ILE A 89 -11.46 -27.15 33.49
C ILE A 89 -11.40 -28.65 33.13
N LEU A 90 -11.27 -28.97 31.84
CA LEU A 90 -11.18 -30.36 31.38
C LEU A 90 -9.91 -31.05 31.88
N LYS A 91 -8.77 -30.35 31.92
CA LYS A 91 -7.53 -30.89 32.50
C LYS A 91 -7.72 -31.22 33.97
N LYS A 92 -8.30 -30.31 34.75
CA LYS A 92 -8.59 -30.54 36.16
C LYS A 92 -9.50 -31.75 36.36
N ALA A 93 -10.61 -31.83 35.62
CA ALA A 93 -11.52 -32.96 35.68
C ALA A 93 -10.85 -34.29 35.30
N THR A 94 -9.92 -34.27 34.34
CA THR A 94 -9.13 -35.45 33.95
C THR A 94 -8.22 -35.90 35.09
N VAL A 95 -7.52 -34.98 35.74
CA VAL A 95 -6.66 -35.28 36.91
C VAL A 95 -7.50 -35.83 38.07
N ASP A 96 -8.64 -35.20 38.37
CA ASP A 96 -9.54 -35.66 39.44
C ASP A 96 -10.06 -37.07 39.15
N THR A 97 -10.42 -37.37 37.90
CA THR A 97 -10.84 -38.71 37.46
C THR A 97 -9.70 -39.72 37.60
N GLN A 98 -8.49 -39.38 37.19
CA GLN A 98 -7.32 -40.25 37.33
C GLN A 98 -7.00 -40.56 38.79
N ASN A 99 -7.10 -39.57 39.67
CA ASN A 99 -6.91 -39.75 41.10
C ASN A 99 -7.97 -40.68 41.69
N LEU A 100 -9.24 -40.54 41.31
CA LEU A 100 -10.32 -41.42 41.75
C LEU A 100 -10.09 -42.86 41.29
N VAL A 101 -9.75 -43.07 40.02
CA VAL A 101 -9.45 -44.41 39.49
C VAL A 101 -8.31 -45.06 40.27
N ARG A 102 -7.25 -44.30 40.57
CA ARG A 102 -6.13 -44.79 41.38
C ARG A 102 -6.56 -45.20 42.79
N GLN A 103 -7.37 -44.38 43.47
CA GLN A 103 -7.93 -44.73 44.78
C GLN A 103 -8.75 -46.02 44.70
N MET A 104 -9.64 -46.16 43.71
CA MET A 104 -10.45 -47.37 43.56
C MET A 104 -9.61 -48.64 43.36
N ILE A 105 -8.48 -48.54 42.67
CA ILE A 105 -7.52 -49.66 42.52
C ILE A 105 -6.80 -49.95 43.85
N GLU A 106 -6.44 -48.92 44.61
CA GLU A 106 -5.75 -49.10 45.90
C GLU A 106 -6.67 -49.71 47.00
N PHE A 107 -8.00 -49.56 46.87
CA PHE A 107 -8.99 -50.13 47.80
C PHE A 107 -9.51 -51.52 47.42
N GLY A 108 -9.32 -51.98 46.18
CA GLY A 108 -9.80 -53.28 45.67
C GLY A 108 -8.78 -54.40 45.81
#